data_AF-A0A2P4QVY1-F1
#
_entry.id   AF-A0A2P4QVY1-F1
#
_cell.length_a   1.000
_cell.length_b   1.000
_cell.length_c   1.000
_cell.angle_alpha   90.00
_cell.angle_beta   90.00
_cell.angle_gamma   90.00
#
_symmetry.space_group_name_H-M   'P 1'
#
loop_
_entity.id
_entity.type
_entity.pdbx_description
1 polymer ?
#
loop_
_entity_poly.entity_id
_entity_poly.type
_entity_poly.pdbx_seq_one_letter_code
_entity_poly.pdbx_strand_id
1 'polypeptide(L)'
;MKLNHISLFITLSIILLVLLPVKSSIIFEENQNSTEQQPRVFGLDCYDDNTIVVRIVRKDPSKFQCLKDYLSIRTIYPNGTVKEFDLSSDTLNIQPFNFCILPKYPKANPLRFYPVRKNFLLITYAEADDINNFYTYNDWGVVIDLDGGIHSKIKLGPSYVNITTKDWKPGQDSITLNVHRDNGFLRTAPLTNSTGYSLQQFIM
;
A
#
# COMPACT_ATOMS: atom_id res chain seq x y z
N MET A 1 17.91 -34.93 -45.09
CA MET A 1 18.18 -33.84 -44.14
C MET A 1 17.79 -34.35 -42.74
N LYS A 2 18.74 -34.95 -41.98
CA LYS A 2 18.50 -35.46 -40.61
C LYS A 2 18.46 -34.27 -39.66
N LEU A 3 17.29 -33.63 -39.56
CA LEU A 3 17.10 -32.48 -38.68
C LEU A 3 17.00 -32.96 -37.23
N ASN A 4 18.13 -32.91 -36.53
CA ASN A 4 18.27 -32.42 -35.16
C ASN A 4 17.26 -32.89 -34.08
N HIS A 5 16.81 -34.15 -34.11
CA HIS A 5 15.96 -34.72 -33.03
C HIS A 5 16.60 -34.60 -31.64
N ILE A 6 17.92 -34.68 -31.55
CA ILE A 6 18.68 -34.47 -30.30
C ILE A 6 18.57 -33.01 -29.84
N SER A 7 18.77 -32.05 -30.77
CA SER A 7 18.62 -30.63 -30.44
C SER A 7 17.19 -30.28 -30.04
N LEU A 8 16.18 -30.87 -30.70
CA LEU A 8 14.78 -30.67 -30.35
C LEU A 8 14.48 -31.22 -28.95
N PHE A 9 14.97 -32.43 -28.62
CA PHE A 9 14.83 -33.02 -27.30
C PHE A 9 15.50 -32.18 -26.21
N ILE A 10 16.72 -31.69 -26.47
CA ILE A 10 17.45 -30.82 -25.54
C ILE A 10 16.67 -29.50 -25.34
N THR A 11 16.18 -28.88 -26.41
CA THR A 11 15.36 -27.66 -26.26
C THR A 11 14.06 -27.92 -25.51
N LEU A 12 13.39 -29.04 -25.75
CA LEU A 12 12.14 -29.39 -25.05
C LEU A 12 12.40 -29.69 -23.57
N SER A 13 13.49 -30.39 -23.23
CA SER A 13 13.90 -30.64 -21.85
C SER A 13 14.30 -29.36 -21.13
N ILE A 14 15.01 -28.43 -21.78
CA ILE A 14 15.31 -27.11 -21.20
C ILE A 14 14.02 -26.35 -20.95
N ILE A 15 13.09 -26.31 -21.91
CA ILE A 15 11.78 -25.66 -21.73
C ILE A 15 11.02 -26.31 -20.55
N LEU A 16 11.01 -27.64 -20.44
CA LEU A 16 10.32 -28.36 -19.36
C LEU A 16 10.97 -28.13 -17.97
N LEU A 17 12.30 -28.01 -17.91
CA LEU A 17 13.05 -27.66 -16.69
C LEU A 17 12.84 -26.20 -16.27
N VAL A 18 12.64 -25.29 -17.24
CA VAL A 18 12.33 -23.88 -16.98
C VAL A 18 10.85 -23.69 -16.59
N LEU A 19 9.97 -24.59 -17.04
CA LEU A 19 8.55 -24.66 -16.67
C LEU A 19 8.29 -25.45 -15.38
N LEU A 20 9.33 -25.80 -14.60
CA LEU A 20 9.14 -26.47 -13.32
C LEU A 20 8.14 -25.66 -12.46
N PRO A 21 7.07 -26.30 -11.98
CA PRO A 21 5.98 -25.62 -11.29
C PRO A 21 6.49 -24.99 -9.99
N VAL A 22 5.68 -24.06 -9.45
CA VAL A 22 5.81 -23.41 -8.14
C VAL A 22 6.68 -24.24 -7.19
N LYS A 23 7.91 -23.78 -6.92
CA LYS A 23 8.94 -24.55 -6.20
C LYS A 23 8.54 -24.83 -4.74
N SER A 24 7.75 -23.96 -4.15
CA SER A 24 7.29 -24.04 -2.76
C SER A 24 6.09 -23.13 -2.53
N SER A 25 5.29 -23.44 -1.52
CA SER A 25 4.29 -22.53 -0.95
C SER A 25 4.74 -22.09 0.45
N ILE A 26 4.50 -20.82 0.76
CA ILE A 26 4.63 -20.28 2.13
C ILE A 26 3.20 -20.08 2.64
N ILE A 27 2.91 -20.67 3.79
CA ILE A 27 1.64 -20.46 4.49
C ILE A 27 1.98 -19.70 5.78
N PHE A 28 1.37 -18.54 5.94
CA PHE A 28 1.40 -17.76 7.17
C PHE A 28 -0.03 -17.64 7.69
N GLU A 29 -0.23 -18.00 8.96
CA GLU A 29 -1.48 -17.83 9.66
C GLU A 29 -1.33 -16.66 10.64
N GLU A 30 -2.15 -15.63 10.45
CA GLU A 30 -2.22 -14.50 11.37
C GLU A 30 -2.75 -14.99 12.72
N ASN A 31 -1.99 -14.76 13.79
CA ASN A 31 -2.42 -15.10 15.14
C ASN A 31 -3.77 -14.42 15.46
N GLN A 32 -4.76 -15.22 15.84
CA GLN A 32 -6.09 -14.74 16.22
C GLN A 32 -6.26 -14.86 17.74
N ASN A 33 -6.37 -13.72 18.42
CA ASN A 33 -6.99 -13.70 19.73
C ASN A 33 -8.49 -13.95 19.56
N SER A 34 -9.07 -14.86 20.35
CA SER A 34 -10.49 -15.28 20.24
C SER A 34 -11.50 -14.14 20.43
N THR A 35 -11.05 -13.00 20.97
CA THR A 35 -11.85 -11.80 21.21
C THR A 35 -11.80 -10.79 20.06
N GLU A 36 -10.89 -10.97 19.10
CA GLU A 36 -10.70 -10.03 17.99
C GLU A 36 -11.56 -10.38 16.78
N GLN A 37 -11.89 -9.35 15.99
CA GLN A 37 -12.56 -9.54 14.71
C GLN A 37 -11.64 -10.25 13.72
N GLN A 38 -12.22 -11.01 12.80
CA GLN A 38 -11.46 -11.74 11.79
C GLN A 38 -10.56 -10.78 10.97
N PRO A 39 -9.25 -11.06 10.87
CA PRO A 39 -8.33 -10.28 10.05
C PRO A 39 -8.66 -10.41 8.57
N ARG A 40 -8.42 -9.34 7.81
CA ARG A 40 -8.60 -9.28 6.37
C ARG A 40 -7.34 -8.71 5.72
N VAL A 41 -6.92 -9.30 4.61
CA VAL A 41 -5.92 -8.69 3.74
C VAL A 41 -6.54 -7.47 3.07
N PHE A 42 -5.93 -6.30 3.26
CA PHE A 42 -6.41 -5.00 2.80
C PHE A 42 -5.33 -4.25 2.00
N GLY A 43 -4.67 -5.02 1.13
CA GLY A 43 -3.61 -4.57 0.25
C GLY A 43 -2.39 -5.48 0.33
N LEU A 44 -1.76 -5.66 -0.82
CA LEU A 44 -0.53 -6.44 -0.99
C LEU A 44 0.31 -5.75 -2.06
N ASP A 45 1.61 -5.65 -1.81
CA ASP A 45 2.59 -5.16 -2.79
C ASP A 45 3.95 -5.83 -2.55
N CYS A 46 4.94 -5.58 -3.40
CA CYS A 46 6.26 -6.22 -3.32
C CYS A 46 7.44 -5.31 -3.67
N TYR A 47 8.59 -5.65 -3.10
CA TYR A 47 9.90 -5.12 -3.46
C TYR A 47 10.50 -5.87 -4.66
N ASP A 48 11.53 -5.30 -5.28
CA ASP A 48 12.21 -5.90 -6.45
C ASP A 48 12.91 -7.24 -6.10
N ASP A 49 13.20 -7.46 -4.82
CA ASP A 49 13.77 -8.72 -4.33
C ASP A 49 12.71 -9.80 -4.03
N ASN A 50 11.46 -9.57 -4.42
CA ASN A 50 10.28 -10.40 -4.14
C ASN A 50 9.88 -10.46 -2.66
N THR A 51 10.40 -9.58 -1.81
CA THR A 51 9.84 -9.39 -0.47
C THR A 51 8.43 -8.82 -0.61
N ILE A 52 7.44 -9.51 -0.06
CA ILE A 52 6.03 -9.14 -0.11
C ILE A 52 5.67 -8.36 1.16
N VAL A 53 4.84 -7.34 1.01
CA VAL A 53 4.26 -6.58 2.11
C VAL A 53 2.75 -6.69 2.04
N VAL A 54 2.16 -7.09 3.15
CA VAL A 54 0.72 -7.30 3.30
C VAL A 54 0.21 -6.38 4.37
N ARG A 55 -0.83 -5.60 4.07
CA ARG A 55 -1.58 -4.87 5.09
C ARG A 55 -2.73 -5.72 5.59
N ILE A 56 -2.80 -5.94 6.89
CA ILE A 56 -3.91 -6.62 7.55
C ILE A 56 -4.78 -5.57 8.24
N VAL A 57 -6.10 -5.78 8.23
CA VAL A 57 -7.05 -4.92 8.92
C VAL A 57 -8.09 -5.76 9.64
N ARG A 58 -8.65 -5.23 10.71
CA ARG A 58 -9.82 -5.79 11.40
C ARG A 58 -10.92 -4.73 11.41
N LYS A 59 -12.17 -5.16 11.26
CA LYS A 59 -13.32 -4.25 11.35
C LYS A 59 -13.45 -3.72 12.78
N ASP A 60 -13.81 -2.45 12.94
CA ASP A 60 -14.26 -1.95 14.23
C ASP A 60 -15.77 -2.21 14.39
N PRO A 61 -16.21 -3.06 15.34
CA PRO A 61 -17.64 -3.32 15.53
C PRO A 61 -18.41 -2.10 16.05
N SER A 62 -17.72 -1.12 16.64
CA SER A 62 -18.34 0.07 17.23
C SER A 62 -18.61 1.20 16.21
N LYS A 63 -18.01 1.13 15.02
CA LYS A 63 -18.06 2.21 14.02
C LYS A 63 -18.58 1.68 12.68
N PHE A 64 -19.45 2.44 12.03
CA PHE A 64 -19.98 2.07 10.71
C PHE A 64 -18.90 2.21 9.64
N GLN A 65 -18.58 1.10 8.96
CA GLN A 65 -17.58 1.03 7.87
C GLN A 65 -16.17 1.54 8.24
N CYS A 66 -15.78 1.43 9.50
CA CYS A 66 -14.40 1.69 9.92
C CYS A 66 -13.67 0.40 10.31
N LEU A 67 -12.36 0.48 10.15
CA LEU A 67 -11.39 -0.48 10.61
C LEU A 67 -10.92 -0.08 12.01
N LYS A 68 -10.24 -0.98 12.70
CA LYS A 68 -9.48 -0.60 13.89
C LYS A 68 -8.37 0.38 13.52
N ASP A 69 -8.13 1.33 14.42
CA ASP A 69 -7.25 2.49 14.20
C ASP A 69 -5.76 2.13 14.36
N TYR A 70 -5.31 1.07 13.68
CA TYR A 70 -3.90 0.66 13.59
C TYR A 70 -3.49 0.27 12.18
N LEU A 71 -2.24 0.57 11.83
CA LEU A 71 -1.56 0.07 10.64
C LEU A 71 -0.87 -1.23 11.01
N SER A 72 -1.38 -2.34 10.47
CA SER A 72 -0.82 -3.67 10.68
C SER A 72 -0.17 -4.17 9.40
N ILE A 73 1.14 -4.43 9.44
CA ILE A 73 1.95 -4.84 8.30
C ILE A 73 2.59 -6.20 8.58
N ARG A 74 2.55 -7.08 7.59
CA ARG A 74 3.31 -8.33 7.55
C ARG A 74 4.24 -8.28 6.35
N THR A 75 5.53 -8.50 6.60
CA THR A 75 6.57 -8.56 5.58
C THR A 75 6.99 -10.02 5.42
N ILE A 76 6.81 -10.56 4.22
CA ILE A 76 7.11 -11.95 3.88
C ILE A 76 8.32 -11.96 2.96
N TYR A 77 9.43 -12.48 3.46
CA TYR A 77 10.68 -12.58 2.71
C TYR A 77 10.68 -13.82 1.79
N PRO A 78 11.45 -13.81 0.69
CA PRO A 78 11.53 -14.96 -0.22
C PRO A 78 12.00 -16.27 0.44
N ASN A 79 12.72 -16.17 1.56
CA ASN A 79 13.16 -17.32 2.35
C ASN A 79 12.07 -17.88 3.30
N GLY A 80 10.85 -17.34 3.27
CA GLY A 80 9.74 -17.74 4.13
C GLY A 80 9.71 -17.07 5.51
N THR A 81 10.68 -16.21 5.84
CA THR A 81 10.64 -15.45 7.09
C THR A 81 9.49 -14.44 7.03
N VAL A 82 8.74 -14.32 8.12
CA VAL A 82 7.70 -13.29 8.28
C VAL A 82 8.11 -12.36 9.42
N LYS A 83 8.10 -11.05 9.15
CA LYS A 83 8.22 -10.00 10.17
C LYS A 83 6.92 -9.21 10.27
N GLU A 84 6.60 -8.74 11.45
CA GLU A 84 5.36 -8.04 11.73
C GLU A 84 5.59 -6.78 12.56
N PHE A 85 4.78 -5.76 12.30
CA PHE A 85 4.62 -4.63 13.20
C PHE A 85 3.19 -4.12 13.12
N ASP A 86 2.73 -3.54 14.23
CA ASP A 86 1.44 -2.87 14.34
C ASP A 86 1.65 -1.48 14.98
N LEU A 87 1.20 -0.42 14.31
CA LEU A 87 1.32 0.96 14.79
C LEU A 87 -0.07 1.57 14.95
N SER A 88 -0.39 2.11 16.14
CA SER A 88 -1.66 2.81 16.36
C SER A 88 -1.70 4.15 15.61
N SER A 89 -2.92 4.67 15.38
CA SER A 89 -3.13 6.03 14.87
C SER A 89 -2.37 7.09 15.68
N ASP A 90 -2.30 6.91 16.99
CA ASP A 90 -1.63 7.83 17.92
C ASP A 90 -0.10 7.78 17.72
N THR A 91 0.46 6.58 17.53
CA THR A 91 1.90 6.40 17.26
C THR A 91 2.27 7.00 15.90
N LEU A 92 1.41 6.83 14.90
CA LEU A 92 1.56 7.42 13.57
C LEU A 92 1.28 8.92 13.56
N ASN A 93 0.65 9.47 14.60
CA ASN A 93 0.12 10.82 14.68
C ASN A 93 -0.79 11.17 13.47
N ILE A 94 -1.74 10.28 13.16
CA ILE A 94 -2.70 10.46 12.05
C ILE A 94 -4.14 10.45 12.55
N GLN A 95 -4.99 11.23 11.89
CA GLN A 95 -6.39 11.37 12.29
C GLN A 95 -7.18 10.06 12.02
N PRO A 96 -8.05 9.62 12.96
CA PRO A 96 -8.76 8.33 12.88
C PRO A 96 -9.62 8.12 11.64
N PHE A 97 -10.09 9.19 10.98
CA PHE A 97 -10.91 9.06 9.77
C PHE A 97 -10.20 8.32 8.63
N ASN A 98 -8.86 8.26 8.65
CA ASN A 98 -8.08 7.52 7.66
C ASN A 98 -8.28 5.99 7.73
N PHE A 99 -8.87 5.49 8.83
CA PHE A 99 -9.21 4.08 9.02
C PHE A 99 -10.68 3.77 8.65
N CYS A 100 -11.41 4.75 8.10
CA CYS A 100 -12.78 4.59 7.69
C CYS A 100 -12.92 4.54 6.17
N ILE A 101 -13.74 3.61 5.67
CA ILE A 101 -14.12 3.56 4.26
C ILE A 101 -15.38 4.39 4.10
N LEU A 102 -15.31 5.43 3.28
CA LEU A 102 -16.44 6.31 3.06
C LEU A 102 -17.53 5.57 2.27
N PRO A 103 -18.79 5.48 2.77
CA PRO A 103 -19.84 4.71 2.10
C PRO A 103 -20.12 5.16 0.66
N LYS A 104 -19.95 6.45 0.39
CA LYS A 104 -20.11 7.04 -0.94
C LYS A 104 -18.96 6.68 -1.89
N TYR A 105 -17.80 6.32 -1.36
CA TYR A 105 -16.60 5.95 -2.09
C TYR A 105 -16.04 4.62 -1.59
N PRO A 106 -16.78 3.51 -1.76
CA PRO A 106 -16.43 2.22 -1.14
C PRO A 106 -15.14 1.59 -1.69
N LYS A 107 -14.64 2.11 -2.82
CA LYS A 107 -13.35 1.72 -3.42
C LYS A 107 -12.20 2.66 -3.05
N ALA A 108 -12.49 3.77 -2.38
CA ALA A 108 -11.48 4.72 -1.95
C ALA A 108 -10.97 4.33 -0.57
N ASN A 109 -9.66 4.15 -0.46
CA ASN A 109 -8.98 3.87 0.79
C ASN A 109 -8.11 5.08 1.15
N PRO A 110 -8.40 5.81 2.24
CA PRO A 110 -7.58 6.93 2.66
C PRO A 110 -6.15 6.52 3.01
N LEU A 111 -5.97 5.38 3.68
CA LEU A 111 -4.66 4.88 4.13
C LEU A 111 -4.12 3.84 3.15
N ARG A 112 -3.10 4.17 2.37
CA ARG A 112 -2.45 3.25 1.40
C ARG A 112 -0.97 3.11 1.72
N PHE A 113 -0.35 2.05 1.22
CA PHE A 113 1.09 1.81 1.40
C PHE A 113 1.75 1.50 0.06
N TYR A 114 3.04 1.83 -0.04
CA TYR A 114 3.87 1.61 -1.23
C TYR A 114 5.29 1.20 -0.81
N PRO A 115 5.87 0.11 -1.35
CA PRO A 115 7.26 -0.29 -1.14
C PRO A 115 8.22 0.63 -1.92
N VAL A 116 8.42 1.84 -1.43
CA VAL A 116 9.05 2.93 -2.20
C VAL A 116 10.56 2.80 -2.37
N ARG A 117 11.26 2.15 -1.44
CA ARG A 117 12.70 1.88 -1.47
C ARG A 117 12.99 0.64 -0.65
N LYS A 118 14.09 -0.06 -0.92
CA LYS A 118 14.47 -1.25 -0.14
C LYS A 118 14.33 -0.98 1.36
N ASN A 119 13.57 -1.84 2.04
CA ASN A 119 13.26 -1.77 3.47
C ASN A 119 12.43 -0.57 3.94
N PHE A 120 11.84 0.22 3.03
CA PHE A 120 11.03 1.38 3.38
C PHE A 120 9.67 1.38 2.67
N LEU A 121 8.64 1.62 3.47
CA LEU A 121 7.27 1.85 3.04
C LEU A 121 6.95 3.34 3.07
N LEU A 122 6.23 3.81 2.07
CA LEU A 122 5.52 5.07 2.13
C LEU A 122 4.07 4.76 2.47
N ILE A 123 3.59 5.28 3.58
CA ILE A 123 2.18 5.25 3.93
C ILE A 123 1.57 6.60 3.59
N THR A 124 0.59 6.60 2.69
CA THR A 124 -0.13 7.83 2.32
C THR A 124 -1.47 7.89 3.05
N TYR A 125 -1.83 9.07 3.52
CA TYR A 125 -3.06 9.34 4.27
C TYR A 125 -3.45 10.82 4.12
N ALA A 126 -4.54 11.26 4.74
CA ALA A 126 -4.93 12.67 4.74
C ALA A 126 -4.94 13.28 6.14
N GLU A 127 -4.63 14.57 6.22
CA GLU A 127 -4.82 15.40 7.42
C GLU A 127 -5.68 16.60 7.09
N ALA A 128 -6.54 16.97 8.02
CA ALA A 128 -7.44 18.10 7.93
C ALA A 128 -7.21 19.06 9.09
N ASP A 129 -7.05 20.35 8.78
CA ASP A 129 -7.03 21.40 9.80
C ASP A 129 -8.42 21.58 10.44
N ASP A 130 -9.48 21.44 9.64
CA ASP A 130 -10.87 21.35 10.10
C ASP A 130 -11.58 20.17 9.44
N ILE A 131 -11.95 19.16 10.24
CA ILE A 131 -12.63 17.94 9.76
C ILE A 131 -14.00 18.20 9.14
N ASN A 132 -14.60 19.38 9.37
CA ASN A 132 -15.89 19.76 8.79
C ASN A 132 -15.71 20.53 7.47
N ASN A 133 -14.48 20.88 7.09
CA ASN A 133 -14.18 21.60 5.86
C ASN A 133 -13.24 20.77 4.97
N PHE A 134 -13.81 20.07 3.99
CA PHE A 134 -13.04 19.21 3.09
C PHE A 134 -11.98 19.94 2.26
N TYR A 135 -12.04 21.26 2.11
CA TYR A 135 -11.00 22.03 1.44
C TYR A 135 -9.73 22.23 2.27
N THR A 136 -9.74 21.92 3.57
CA THR A 136 -8.53 21.94 4.40
C THR A 136 -7.79 20.59 4.40
N TYR A 137 -8.31 19.59 3.69
CA TYR A 137 -7.70 18.27 3.63
C TYR A 137 -6.46 18.30 2.74
N ASN A 138 -5.37 17.77 3.25
CA ASN A 138 -4.13 17.57 2.51
C ASN A 138 -3.73 16.10 2.59
N ASP A 139 -3.26 15.56 1.48
CA ASP A 139 -2.60 14.27 1.45
C ASP A 139 -1.18 14.40 2.01
N TRP A 140 -0.80 13.45 2.85
CA TRP A 140 0.49 13.32 3.50
C TRP A 140 1.07 11.93 3.24
N GLY A 141 2.38 11.84 3.36
CA GLY A 141 3.14 10.60 3.33
C GLY A 141 3.99 10.48 4.59
N VAL A 142 4.08 9.28 5.16
CA VAL A 142 5.06 8.94 6.19
C VAL A 142 5.92 7.77 5.72
N VAL A 143 7.24 7.89 5.89
CA VAL A 143 8.19 6.82 5.56
C VAL A 143 8.45 5.98 6.79
N ILE A 144 8.22 4.67 6.68
CA ILE A 144 8.33 3.69 7.76
C ILE A 144 9.26 2.55 7.31
N ASP A 145 10.18 2.13 8.17
CA ASP A 145 10.99 0.94 7.90
C ASP A 145 10.23 -0.37 8.18
N LEU A 146 10.81 -1.50 7.79
CA LEU A 146 10.19 -2.82 7.98
C LEU A 146 10.14 -3.32 9.43
N ASP A 147 10.75 -2.59 10.37
CA ASP A 147 10.68 -2.85 11.82
C ASP A 147 9.70 -1.87 12.52
N GLY A 148 8.99 -1.02 11.77
CA GLY A 148 7.97 -0.09 12.27
C GLY A 148 8.52 1.28 12.69
N GLY A 149 9.79 1.58 12.44
CA GLY A 149 10.40 2.87 12.72
C GLY A 149 9.92 3.96 11.75
N ILE A 150 9.49 5.11 12.28
CA ILE A 150 9.04 6.28 11.50
C ILE A 150 10.25 7.19 11.22
N HIS A 151 10.52 7.49 9.94
CA HIS A 151 11.71 8.23 9.52
C HIS A 151 11.44 9.65 9.06
N SER A 152 10.35 9.86 8.32
CA SER A 152 10.02 11.19 7.80
C SER A 152 8.52 11.33 7.51
N LYS A 153 8.05 12.58 7.53
CA LYS A 153 6.69 12.97 7.18
C LYS A 153 6.76 14.04 6.09
N ILE A 154 5.97 13.88 5.04
CA ILE A 154 6.04 14.69 3.81
C ILE A 154 4.63 15.14 3.44
N LYS A 155 4.43 16.43 3.21
CA LYS A 155 3.18 16.95 2.66
C LYS A 155 3.17 16.68 1.16
N LEU A 156 2.20 15.90 0.69
CA LEU A 156 2.06 15.57 -0.73
C LEU A 156 1.26 16.64 -1.48
N GLY A 157 0.31 17.29 -0.82
CA GLY A 157 -0.45 18.42 -1.36
C GLY A 157 -1.92 18.35 -0.98
N PRO A 158 -2.78 19.23 -1.54
CA PRO A 158 -4.21 19.21 -1.28
C PRO A 158 -4.84 17.87 -1.67
N SER A 159 -5.77 17.37 -0.85
CA SER A 159 -6.62 16.23 -1.22
C SER A 159 -7.68 16.65 -2.23
N TYR A 160 -8.16 15.70 -3.02
CA TYR A 160 -9.21 15.98 -3.99
C TYR A 160 -10.59 16.14 -3.34
N VAL A 161 -11.29 17.22 -3.71
CA VAL A 161 -12.69 17.47 -3.34
C VAL A 161 -13.55 17.41 -4.59
N ASN A 162 -14.64 16.64 -4.54
CA ASN A 162 -15.60 16.58 -5.62
C ASN A 162 -16.34 17.93 -5.74
N ILE A 163 -16.22 18.60 -6.88
CA ILE A 163 -16.78 19.95 -7.07
C ILE A 163 -18.32 19.98 -7.05
N THR A 164 -18.97 18.90 -7.48
CA THR A 164 -20.43 18.81 -7.58
C THR A 164 -21.03 18.55 -6.21
N THR A 165 -20.47 17.58 -5.49
CA THR A 165 -21.02 17.15 -4.19
C THR A 165 -20.34 17.79 -2.99
N LYS A 166 -19.27 18.58 -3.22
CA LYS A 166 -18.49 19.32 -2.22
C LYS A 166 -17.92 18.45 -1.10
N ASP A 167 -17.69 17.16 -1.37
CA ASP A 167 -17.14 16.22 -0.40
C ASP A 167 -15.75 15.72 -0.79
N TRP A 168 -14.96 15.39 0.23
CA TRP A 168 -13.66 14.79 0.05
C TRP A 168 -13.79 13.37 -0.52
N LYS A 169 -13.02 13.10 -1.58
CA LYS A 169 -12.88 11.75 -2.13
C LYS A 169 -11.44 11.30 -1.88
N PRO A 170 -11.19 10.32 -0.98
CA PRO A 170 -9.85 9.88 -0.63
C PRO A 170 -9.12 9.20 -1.79
N GLY A 171 -7.79 9.19 -1.71
CA GLY A 171 -6.92 8.35 -2.54
C GLY A 171 -7.13 8.52 -4.05
N GLN A 172 -7.32 9.76 -4.51
CA GLN A 172 -7.50 10.07 -5.94
C GLN A 172 -6.18 10.33 -6.67
N ASP A 173 -5.10 10.50 -5.93
CA ASP A 173 -3.76 10.50 -6.47
C ASP A 173 -3.26 9.08 -6.76
N SER A 174 -2.18 9.00 -7.54
CA SER A 174 -1.44 7.77 -7.79
C SER A 174 0.03 8.00 -7.48
N ILE A 175 0.67 6.97 -6.92
CA ILE A 175 2.10 6.90 -6.68
C ILE A 175 2.67 5.92 -7.69
N THR A 176 3.60 6.41 -8.51
CA THR A 176 4.36 5.60 -9.47
C THR A 176 5.81 5.58 -9.05
N LEU A 177 6.32 4.39 -8.72
CA LEU A 177 7.71 4.24 -8.30
C LEU A 177 8.66 4.46 -9.49
N ASN A 178 9.82 5.07 -9.22
CA ASN A 178 10.87 5.15 -10.22
C ASN A 178 11.44 3.75 -10.49
N VAL A 179 11.89 3.51 -11.74
CA VAL A 179 12.56 2.24 -12.12
C VAL A 179 13.71 1.92 -11.18
N HIS A 180 14.49 2.93 -10.83
CA HIS A 180 15.42 2.87 -9.71
C HIS A 180 14.73 3.46 -8.48
N ARG A 181 14.26 2.59 -7.58
CA ARG A 181 13.50 2.98 -6.37
C ARG A 181 14.26 3.97 -5.46
N ASP A 182 15.60 3.96 -5.48
CA ASP A 182 16.43 4.94 -4.78
C ASP A 182 16.25 6.38 -5.30
N ASN A 183 15.72 6.58 -6.51
CA ASN A 183 15.42 7.90 -7.06
C ASN A 183 14.06 8.46 -6.58
N GLY A 184 13.34 7.72 -5.74
CA GLY A 184 12.04 8.11 -5.19
C GLY A 184 10.87 7.72 -6.09
N PHE A 185 9.87 8.60 -6.18
CA PHE A 185 8.60 8.30 -6.84
C PHE A 185 7.95 9.54 -7.45
N LEU A 186 7.10 9.31 -8.45
CA LEU A 186 6.19 10.30 -9.01
C LEU A 186 4.84 10.22 -8.32
N ARG A 187 4.26 11.37 -8.02
CA ARG A 187 2.84 11.50 -7.63
C ARG A 187 2.08 12.23 -8.72
N THR A 188 0.95 11.67 -9.13
CA THR A 188 -0.04 12.36 -9.95
C THR A 188 -1.32 12.56 -9.15
N ALA A 189 -1.85 13.78 -9.08
CA ALA A 189 -3.10 14.04 -8.36
C ALA A 189 -4.00 15.02 -9.12
N PRO A 190 -5.33 14.77 -9.18
CA PRO A 190 -6.26 15.70 -9.81
C PRO A 190 -6.31 17.02 -9.03
N LEU A 191 -6.42 18.13 -9.76
CA LEU A 191 -6.56 19.46 -9.17
C LEU A 191 -8.03 19.75 -8.88
N THR A 192 -8.36 20.07 -7.63
CA THR A 192 -9.70 20.53 -7.24
C THR A 192 -10.08 21.77 -8.05
N ASN A 193 -11.32 21.84 -8.54
CA ASN A 193 -11.84 22.91 -9.42
C ASN A 193 -11.16 23.02 -10.80
N SER A 194 -10.53 21.94 -11.28
CA SER A 194 -9.91 21.89 -12.60
C SER A 194 -10.11 20.52 -13.24
N THR A 195 -9.93 20.44 -14.56
CA THR A 195 -9.81 19.17 -15.30
C THR A 195 -8.37 18.67 -15.38
N GLY A 196 -7.42 19.43 -14.83
CA GLY A 196 -5.99 19.15 -14.86
C GLY A 196 -5.50 18.24 -13.73
N TYR A 197 -4.26 17.80 -13.88
CA TYR A 197 -3.53 17.00 -12.90
C TYR A 197 -2.23 17.69 -12.52
N SER A 198 -1.83 17.56 -11.26
CA SER A 198 -0.47 17.83 -10.79
C SER A 198 0.39 16.59 -11.00
N LEU A 199 1.63 16.80 -11.41
CA LEU A 199 2.68 15.78 -11.46
C LEU A 199 3.87 16.29 -10.64
N GLN A 200 4.34 15.50 -9.69
CA GLN A 200 5.41 15.87 -8.76
C GLN A 200 6.39 14.71 -8.62
N GLN A 201 7.70 14.99 -8.71
CA GLN A 201 8.76 14.04 -8.34
C GLN A 201 9.17 14.26 -6.89
N PHE A 202 9.16 13.19 -6.11
CA PHE A 202 9.70 13.15 -4.77
C PHE A 202 11.01 12.38 -4.81
N ILE A 203 12.05 12.93 -4.16
CA ILE A 203 13.37 12.33 -4.04
C ILE A 203 13.50 11.79 -2.61
N MET A 204 14.10 10.60 -2.46
CA MET A 204 14.24 9.89 -1.18
C MET A 204 15.70 9.52 -0.88
#